data_AF-A0A0R2NYW0-F1
#
_entry.id   AF-A0A0R2NYW0-F1
#
_cell.length_a   1.000
_cell.length_b   1.000
_cell.length_c   1.000
_cell.angle_alpha   90.00
_cell.angle_beta   90.00
_cell.angle_gamma   90.00
#
_symmetry.space_group_name_H-M   'P 1'
#
loop_
_entity.id
_entity.type
_entity.pdbx_description
1 polymer ?
#
loop_
_entity_poly.entity_id
_entity_poly.type
_entity_poly.pdbx_seq_one_letter_code
_entity_poly.pdbx_strand_id
1 'polypeptide(L)'
;MDELEFYMDVSPEWWVKSRKDESYIKKYIYEKFEYDFYPRNISADVKSTLLDKLKNGKFVYEFLPEDENIKENYSIWNGKISNQPSKKLTNSRLLINF
;
A
#
# COMPACT_ATOMS: atom_id res chain seq x y z
N MET A 1 -1.59 -11.24 -18.30
CA MET A 1 -0.56 -10.46 -17.59
C MET A 1 -1.09 -10.41 -16.18
N ASP A 2 -0.45 -11.12 -15.26
CA ASP A 2 -0.96 -11.21 -13.88
C ASP A 2 -1.11 -9.80 -13.32
N GLU A 3 -2.27 -9.51 -12.73
CA GLU A 3 -2.54 -8.22 -12.09
C GLU A 3 -1.48 -8.01 -10.99
N LEU A 4 -0.71 -6.93 -11.10
CA LEU A 4 0.32 -6.62 -10.11
C LEU A 4 -0.30 -5.81 -8.99
N GLU A 5 -0.42 -6.44 -7.83
CA GLU A 5 -0.94 -5.84 -6.60
C GLU A 5 0.20 -5.38 -5.70
N PHE A 6 0.10 -4.14 -5.24
CA PHE A 6 1.03 -3.56 -4.29
C PHE A 6 0.31 -2.94 -3.10
N TYR A 7 0.98 -2.95 -1.95
CA TYR A 7 0.49 -2.36 -0.72
C TYR A 7 1.38 -1.21 -0.27
N MET A 8 0.77 -0.17 0.27
CA MET A 8 1.45 0.94 0.89
C MET A 8 0.78 1.28 2.22
N ASP A 9 1.57 1.37 3.29
CA ASP A 9 1.07 1.72 4.62
C ASP A 9 0.71 3.21 4.69
N VAL A 10 -0.44 3.52 5.27
CA VAL A 10 -0.95 4.87 5.51
C VAL A 10 -1.63 4.95 6.87
N SER A 11 -1.58 6.11 7.52
CA SER A 11 -2.36 6.27 8.76
C SER A 11 -3.85 6.46 8.43
N PRO A 12 -4.77 5.90 9.24
CA PRO A 12 -6.20 6.16 9.08
C PRO A 12 -6.52 7.67 9.12
N GLU A 13 -5.83 8.42 9.98
CA GLU A 13 -5.99 9.87 10.09
C GLU A 13 -5.62 10.59 8.79
N TRP A 14 -4.52 10.18 8.14
CA TRP A 14 -4.14 10.70 6.84
C TRP A 14 -5.24 10.41 5.81
N TRP A 15 -5.72 9.16 5.75
CA TRP A 15 -6.79 8.80 4.82
C TRP A 15 -8.06 9.63 5.01
N VAL A 16 -8.54 9.84 6.24
CA VAL A 16 -9.74 10.63 6.51
C VAL A 16 -9.61 12.07 5.99
N LYS A 17 -8.42 12.67 6.10
CA LYS A 17 -8.12 14.02 5.61
C LYS A 17 -7.97 14.06 4.09
N SER A 18 -7.36 13.02 3.51
CA SER A 18 -6.92 13.00 2.11
C SER A 18 -7.94 12.42 1.13
N ARG A 19 -8.86 11.55 1.58
CA ARG A 19 -9.86 10.83 0.74
C ARG A 19 -10.79 11.70 -0.10
N LYS A 20 -10.83 13.01 0.14
CA LYS A 20 -11.66 13.96 -0.63
C LYS A 20 -10.94 14.51 -1.86
N ASP A 21 -9.61 14.35 -1.94
CA ASP A 21 -8.78 14.86 -3.02
C ASP A 21 -8.01 13.71 -3.69
N GLU A 22 -8.57 13.21 -4.79
CA GLU A 22 -7.98 12.11 -5.55
C GLU A 22 -6.62 12.48 -6.16
N SER A 23 -6.45 13.74 -6.59
CA SER A 23 -5.19 14.23 -7.16
C SER A 23 -4.08 14.21 -6.12
N TYR A 24 -4.39 14.66 -4.91
CA TYR A 24 -3.49 14.59 -3.76
C TYR A 24 -3.09 13.15 -3.44
N ILE A 25 -4.05 12.21 -3.40
CA ILE A 25 -3.76 10.80 -3.13
C ILE A 25 -2.87 10.19 -4.21
N LYS A 26 -3.21 10.41 -5.49
CA LYS A 26 -2.41 9.88 -6.62
C LYS A 26 -0.98 10.41 -6.60
N LYS A 27 -0.81 11.70 -6.30
CA LYS A 27 0.51 12.32 -6.12
C LYS A 27 1.27 11.68 -4.95
N TYR A 28 0.61 11.50 -3.80
CA TYR A 28 1.21 10.86 -2.63
C TYR A 28 1.68 9.43 -2.92
N ILE A 29 0.83 8.63 -3.57
CA ILE A 29 1.17 7.27 -3.99
C ILE A 29 2.41 7.29 -4.89
N TYR A 30 2.44 8.13 -5.93
CA TYR A 30 3.60 8.24 -6.82
C TYR A 30 4.89 8.61 -6.06
N GLU A 31 4.85 9.60 -5.18
CA GLU A 31 6.03 10.06 -4.43
C GLU A 31 6.53 9.02 -3.41
N LYS A 32 5.63 8.24 -2.82
CA LYS A 32 5.98 7.24 -1.80
C LYS A 32 6.34 5.88 -2.36
N PHE A 33 5.76 5.49 -3.49
CA PHE A 33 5.98 4.18 -4.11
C PHE A 33 7.44 3.93 -4.50
N GLU A 34 8.26 4.97 -4.66
CA GLU A 34 9.69 4.76 -4.91
C GLU A 34 10.41 4.08 -3.72
N TYR A 35 9.94 4.35 -2.50
CA TYR A 35 10.61 4.00 -1.24
C TYR A 35 9.83 3.02 -0.37
N ASP A 36 8.50 3.10 -0.38
CA ASP A 36 7.65 2.40 0.59
C ASP A 36 6.48 1.73 -0.13
N PHE A 37 6.74 0.53 -0.63
CA PHE A 37 5.76 -0.35 -1.26
C PHE A 37 6.07 -1.81 -0.93
N TYR A 38 5.06 -2.66 -0.98
CA TYR A 38 5.18 -4.10 -0.76
C TYR A 38 4.41 -4.87 -1.84
N PRO A 39 4.95 -5.99 -2.35
CA PRO A 39 6.24 -6.59 -2.01
C PRO A 39 7.45 -5.77 -2.54
N ARG A 40 8.53 -5.68 -1.74
CA ARG A 40 9.75 -4.93 -2.11
C ARG A 40 10.62 -5.65 -3.16
N ASN A 41 10.44 -6.95 -3.31
CA ASN A 41 11.25 -7.78 -4.20
C ASN A 41 10.66 -7.76 -5.62
N ILE A 42 10.91 -6.69 -6.34
CA ILE A 42 10.62 -6.58 -7.78
C ILE A 42 11.90 -6.25 -8.56
N SER A 43 11.95 -6.62 -9.84
CA SER A 43 13.08 -6.24 -10.70
C SER A 43 13.09 -4.74 -10.98
N ALA A 44 14.27 -4.19 -11.28
CA ALA A 44 14.42 -2.77 -11.59
C ALA A 44 13.61 -2.35 -12.84
N ASP A 45 13.53 -3.21 -13.85
CA ASP A 45 12.78 -2.94 -15.09
C ASP A 45 11.27 -2.85 -14.82
N VAL A 46 10.75 -3.75 -13.97
CA VAL A 46 9.35 -3.72 -13.52
C VAL A 46 9.11 -2.46 -12.69
N LYS A 47 10.00 -2.12 -11.75
CA LYS A 47 9.90 -0.89 -10.95
C LYS A 47 9.82 0.36 -11.82
N SER A 48 10.69 0.48 -12.83
CA SER A 48 10.68 1.62 -13.76
C SER A 48 9.34 1.73 -14.50
N THR A 49 8.83 0.60 -15.02
CA THR A 49 7.55 0.55 -15.73
C THR A 49 6.38 0.96 -14.84
N LEU A 50 6.39 0.55 -13.57
CA LEU A 50 5.36 0.91 -12.59
C LEU A 50 5.42 2.39 -12.22
N LEU A 51 6.60 2.96 -12.02
CA LEU A 51 6.77 4.40 -11.78
C LEU A 51 6.24 5.24 -12.95
N ASP A 52 6.46 4.81 -14.19
CA ASP A 52 5.89 5.46 -15.36
C ASP A 52 4.35 5.35 -15.40
N LYS A 53 3.77 4.19 -15.02
CA LYS A 53 2.32 4.04 -14.90
C LYS A 53 1.75 4.97 -13.81
N LEU A 54 2.39 5.04 -12.64
CA LEU A 54 1.98 5.93 -11.54
C LEU A 54 2.03 7.39 -11.96
N LYS A 55 3.11 7.81 -12.61
CA LYS A 55 3.27 9.19 -13.12
C LYS A 55 2.17 9.58 -14.11
N ASN A 56 1.73 8.63 -14.93
CA ASN A 56 0.65 8.82 -15.90
C ASN A 56 -0.76 8.60 -15.30
N GLY A 57 -0.88 8.30 -14.00
CA GLY A 57 -2.15 8.01 -13.34
C GLY A 57 -2.82 6.71 -13.79
N LYS A 58 -2.08 5.81 -14.43
CA LYS A 58 -2.58 4.52 -14.95
C LYS A 58 -2.51 3.43 -13.89
N PHE A 59 -3.28 3.60 -12.82
CA PHE A 59 -3.42 2.65 -11.72
C PHE A 59 -4.74 2.89 -11.01
N VAL A 60 -5.21 1.88 -10.28
CA VAL A 60 -6.34 1.96 -9.36
C VAL A 60 -5.81 1.77 -7.96
N TYR A 61 -6.45 2.41 -6.98
CA TYR A 61 -6.13 2.18 -5.59
C TYR A 61 -7.40 1.96 -4.77
N GLU A 62 -7.29 1.13 -3.73
CA GLU A 62 -8.34 0.86 -2.77
C GLU A 62 -7.80 1.07 -1.37
N PHE A 63 -8.56 1.78 -0.54
CA PHE A 63 -8.23 1.89 0.88
C PHE A 63 -8.75 0.66 1.61
N LEU A 64 -7.82 -0.02 2.27
CA LEU A 64 -8.09 -1.13 3.15
C LEU A 64 -8.04 -0.58 4.59
N PRO A 65 -9.20 -0.19 5.16
CA PRO A 65 -9.25 0.16 6.58
C PRO A 65 -8.78 -1.05 7.38
N GLU A 66 -8.03 -0.81 8.46
CA GLU A 66 -7.97 -1.83 9.49
C GLU A 66 -9.37 -1.94 10.11
N ASP A 67 -9.84 -3.16 10.33
CA ASP A 67 -10.97 -3.38 11.22
C ASP A 67 -10.46 -3.09 12.63
N GLU A 68 -10.75 -1.90 13.17
CA GLU A 68 -10.35 -1.52 14.53
C GLU A 68 -10.85 -2.51 15.61
N ASN A 69 -11.80 -3.39 15.27
CA ASN A 69 -12.27 -4.47 16.15
C ASN A 69 -11.38 -5.72 16.13
N ILE A 70 -10.53 -5.91 15.11
CA ILE A 70 -9.69 -7.11 14.97
C ILE A 70 -8.31 -6.78 15.54
N LYS A 71 -8.08 -7.18 16.81
CA LYS A 71 -6.78 -7.12 17.51
C LYS A 71 -5.75 -8.14 16.98
N GLU A 72 -5.85 -8.57 15.73
CA GLU A 72 -4.96 -9.59 15.17
C GLU A 72 -3.83 -8.93 14.40
N ASN A 73 -2.78 -8.52 15.11
CA ASN A 73 -1.54 -8.19 14.39
C ASN A 73 -0.95 -9.49 13.86
N TYR A 74 -0.59 -9.54 12.59
CA TYR A 74 0.17 -10.64 12.02
C TYR A 74 1.49 -10.13 11.44
N SER A 75 2.54 -10.95 11.55
CA SER A 75 3.82 -10.73 10.88
C SER A 75 3.97 -11.75 9.76
N ILE A 76 4.33 -11.25 8.57
CA ILE A 76 4.67 -12.09 7.42
C ILE A 76 6.18 -12.19 7.36
N TRP A 77 6.72 -13.41 7.47
CA TRP A 77 8.14 -13.69 7.28
C TRP A 77 8.30 -14.93 6.40
N ASN A 78 9.01 -14.81 5.28
CA ASN A 78 9.23 -15.88 4.30
C ASN A 78 7.93 -16.63 3.88
N GLY A 79 6.85 -15.88 3.64
CA GLY A 79 5.56 -16.44 3.20
C GLY A 79 4.74 -17.14 4.30
N LYS A 80 5.17 -17.09 5.57
CA LYS A 80 4.38 -17.58 6.71
C LYS A 80 3.80 -16.43 7.51
N ILE A 81 2.52 -16.55 7.84
CA ILE A 81 1.75 -15.62 8.65
C ILE A 81 1.85 -16.06 10.12
N SER A 82 2.27 -15.16 11.00
CA SER A 82 2.40 -15.39 12.44
C SER A 82 1.60 -14.34 13.21
N ASN A 83 0.61 -14.76 13.99
CA ASN A 83 -0.22 -13.84 14.78
C ASN A 83 0.53 -13.39 16.06
N GLN A 84 0.66 -12.08 16.24
CA GLN A 84 1.34 -11.39 17.32
C GLN A 84 0.38 -10.44 18.05
N PRO A 85 -0.40 -10.92 19.03
CA PRO A 85 -1.40 -10.11 19.74
C PRO A 85 -0.83 -8.93 20.55
N SER A 86 0.51 -8.81 20.70
CA SER A 86 1.19 -7.79 21.49
C SER A 86 1.76 -6.60 20.71
N LYS A 87 1.67 -6.58 19.37
CA LYS A 87 2.14 -5.43 18.58
C LYS A 87 1.18 -4.24 18.68
N LYS A 88 1.73 -3.02 18.78
CA LYS A 88 0.99 -1.76 18.66
C LYS A 88 0.54 -1.60 17.20
N LEU A 89 -0.75 -1.29 17.02
CA LEU A 89 -1.45 -0.77 15.83
C LEU A 89 -0.64 -0.84 14.52
N THR A 90 -1.05 -1.74 13.63
CA THR A 90 -0.49 -1.77 12.28
C THR A 90 -1.20 -0.68 11.46
N ASN A 91 -0.51 -0.06 10.51
CA ASN A 91 -1.08 1.06 9.75
C ASN A 91 -2.20 0.56 8.82
N SER A 92 -3.18 1.42 8.50
CA SER A 92 -4.08 1.14 7.37
C SER A 92 -3.29 1.03 6.06
N ARG A 93 -3.88 0.46 5.01
CA ARG A 93 -3.17 0.26 3.75
C ARG A 93 -3.91 0.79 2.55
N LEU A 94 -3.14 1.15 1.53
CA LEU A 94 -3.62 1.29 0.18
C LEU A 94 -3.20 0.06 -0.61
N LEU A 95 -4.16 -0.63 -1.22
CA LEU A 95 -3.93 -1.56 -2.31
C LEU A 95 -3.81 -0.76 -3.61
N ILE A 96 -2.81 -1.06 -4.43
CA ILE A 96 -2.49 -0.38 -5.69
C ILE A 96 -2.39 -1.44 -6.78
N ASN A 97 -3.22 -1.31 -7.80
CA ASN A 97 -3.36 -2.27 -8.91
C ASN A 97 -3.02 -1.61 -10.26
N PHE A 98 -2.31 -2.34 -11.12
CA PHE A 98 -1.68 -1.84 -12.36
C PHE A 98 -2.05 -2.58 -13.64
#